data_AF-A0A2E5YPB1-F1
#
_entry.id   AF-A0A2E5YPB1-F1
#
_cell.length_a   1.000
_cell.length_b   1.000
_cell.length_c   1.000
_cell.angle_alpha   90.00
_cell.angle_beta   90.00
_cell.angle_gamma   90.00
#
_symmetry.space_group_name_H-M   'P 1'
#
loop_
_entity.id
_entity.type
_entity.pdbx_description
1 polymer ?
#
loop_
_entity_poly.entity_id
_entity_poly.type
_entity_poly.pdbx_seq_one_letter_code
_entity_poly.pdbx_strand_id
1 'polypeptide(L)'
;MSLGSNFLLPSIRAQRPTTIRVGSTTRSHHPSSGIAERAIDRGPPLDPEGNETMRVELDALTRTALPAHWQQAFEWTERRLGGRVIAWEAQPRWRPACFFELEKEDGEILPLYWRGARGEFHSSTRPLEREMRVIEVFERNGITVPHPHGVCEDPPGLLLEKIPGRFGLETADDDAHRIKVLDEYLTELARIHTIPIEEFEAIGYRRPESPEVSCLGETLLFERSYRATKTRPDPMIEFQLGWCKRNVPRERSDLSFLVCDGGQFMFDDTRMTGLLDFELAYIGDYAADIASLRTRNLTEPMLIPLGDIMRRYGEISGREIDFSVIDYHTIRFALINPLSVAGQLTDPVPEANYVQYLAWYVCYGRCGLEVMAATTGTQLDPPSIPDERPSRRSPAIEQLTTLLDPGAVGEDGEQAYRLDRMQRIAVYLDRSDRHGPALEAEDLDDVAKLMGRRPSTWQEADAQLEELVFASGPERDDEFIRYFHRRLSREEALLYPVLREQQDLEISVLS
;
A
#
# COMPACT_ATOMS: atom_id res chain seq x y z
N MET A 1 -57.33 7.87 -49.16
CA MET A 1 -57.77 6.46 -49.17
C MET A 1 -56.50 5.64 -48.93
N SER A 2 -56.31 4.93 -47.80
CA SER A 2 -57.02 3.72 -47.34
C SER A 2 -56.86 2.58 -48.36
N LEU A 3 -56.35 1.36 -48.11
CA LEU A 3 -55.72 0.61 -46.97
C LEU A 3 -54.79 -0.47 -47.61
N GLY A 4 -53.93 -1.28 -46.95
CA GLY A 4 -53.58 -1.54 -45.55
C GLY A 4 -52.71 -2.84 -45.44
N SER A 5 -52.56 -3.44 -44.24
CA SER A 5 -51.93 -4.76 -43.91
C SER A 5 -50.38 -4.88 -43.99
N ASN A 6 -49.65 -5.62 -43.11
CA ASN A 6 -49.87 -5.95 -41.68
C ASN A 6 -48.57 -6.50 -41.01
N PHE A 7 -48.55 -6.55 -39.66
CA PHE A 7 -47.63 -7.27 -38.73
C PHE A 7 -46.35 -6.60 -38.18
N LEU A 8 -46.06 -6.95 -36.91
CA LEU A 8 -45.14 -6.33 -35.95
C LEU A 8 -44.50 -7.39 -35.03
N LEU A 9 -43.23 -7.18 -34.65
CA LEU A 9 -42.53 -7.68 -33.44
C LEU A 9 -42.14 -9.19 -33.38
N PRO A 10 -41.15 -9.60 -32.53
CA PRO A 10 -40.55 -8.88 -31.41
C PRO A 10 -38.99 -8.84 -31.29
N SER A 11 -38.56 -8.06 -30.28
CA SER A 11 -37.20 -7.91 -29.74
C SER A 11 -36.59 -9.20 -29.17
N ILE A 12 -35.26 -9.32 -29.25
CA ILE A 12 -34.44 -10.36 -28.60
C ILE A 12 -33.57 -9.72 -27.51
N ARG A 13 -33.69 -10.21 -26.26
CA ARG A 13 -32.75 -9.95 -25.16
C ARG A 13 -31.60 -10.97 -25.22
N ALA A 14 -30.36 -10.49 -25.12
CA ALA A 14 -29.19 -11.34 -24.89
C ALA A 14 -29.09 -11.78 -23.41
N GLN A 15 -28.46 -12.93 -23.18
CA GLN A 15 -28.40 -13.60 -21.88
C GLN A 15 -27.20 -13.14 -21.03
N ARG A 16 -27.33 -13.23 -19.70
CA ARG A 16 -26.22 -13.06 -18.74
C ARG A 16 -25.51 -14.41 -18.48
N PRO A 17 -24.20 -14.45 -18.21
CA PRO A 17 -23.50 -15.67 -17.79
C PRO A 17 -23.96 -16.18 -16.41
N THR A 18 -23.75 -17.46 -16.15
CA THR A 18 -24.27 -18.19 -14.98
C THR A 18 -23.28 -18.22 -13.81
N THR A 19 -23.68 -17.71 -12.64
CA THR A 19 -22.95 -17.94 -11.37
C THR A 19 -23.45 -19.25 -10.73
N ILE A 20 -22.52 -20.16 -10.41
CA ILE A 20 -22.85 -21.42 -9.72
C ILE A 20 -22.92 -21.16 -8.21
N ARG A 21 -24.08 -21.39 -7.59
CA ARG A 21 -24.26 -21.47 -6.13
C ARG A 21 -24.55 -22.92 -5.73
N VAL A 22 -23.73 -23.48 -4.84
CA VAL A 22 -24.00 -24.78 -4.20
C VAL A 22 -25.03 -24.56 -3.07
N GLY A 23 -25.98 -25.50 -2.94
CA GLY A 23 -27.27 -25.24 -2.28
C GLY A 23 -27.32 -25.38 -0.76
N SER A 24 -28.28 -24.67 -0.16
CA SER A 24 -28.65 -24.77 1.26
C SER A 24 -29.84 -25.72 1.49
N THR A 25 -29.76 -26.58 2.51
CA THR A 25 -30.81 -27.54 2.84
C THR A 25 -31.73 -27.05 3.97
N THR A 26 -33.03 -26.91 3.64
CA THR A 26 -34.24 -27.13 4.47
C THR A 26 -34.22 -26.82 5.98
N ARG A 27 -35.07 -25.87 6.40
CA ARG A 27 -35.50 -25.67 7.81
C ARG A 27 -36.56 -26.68 8.26
N SER A 28 -36.55 -27.05 9.54
CA SER A 28 -37.71 -27.54 10.31
C SER A 28 -37.79 -26.81 11.67
N HIS A 29 -38.95 -26.84 12.35
CA HIS A 29 -39.28 -25.93 13.47
C HIS A 29 -39.34 -26.58 14.87
N HIS A 30 -39.25 -25.69 15.89
CA HIS A 30 -39.58 -25.82 17.32
C HIS A 30 -38.45 -26.18 18.32
N PRO A 31 -38.48 -25.65 19.58
CA PRO A 31 -38.41 -24.21 19.87
C PRO A 31 -37.50 -23.83 21.07
N SER A 32 -37.05 -22.57 21.08
CA SER A 32 -36.73 -21.74 22.26
C SER A 32 -35.87 -22.32 23.42
N SER A 33 -34.61 -21.89 23.48
CA SER A 33 -34.04 -21.33 24.71
C SER A 33 -33.18 -20.12 24.33
N GLY A 34 -33.33 -19.00 25.06
CA GLY A 34 -32.84 -17.70 24.62
C GLY A 34 -31.42 -17.39 25.08
N ILE A 35 -30.54 -17.08 24.14
CA ILE A 35 -29.32 -16.29 24.36
C ILE A 35 -29.36 -15.20 23.28
N ALA A 36 -29.21 -13.93 23.70
CA ALA A 36 -29.30 -12.81 22.77
C ALA A 36 -28.12 -12.80 21.82
N GLU A 37 -28.39 -12.66 20.51
CA GLU A 37 -27.40 -12.23 19.53
C GLU A 37 -26.90 -10.85 19.96
N ARG A 38 -25.70 -10.79 20.55
CA ARG A 38 -24.95 -9.54 20.58
C ARG A 38 -24.50 -9.29 19.16
N ALA A 39 -24.94 -8.18 18.59
CA ALA A 39 -24.32 -7.63 17.40
C ALA A 39 -22.80 -7.57 17.64
N ILE A 40 -22.02 -8.09 16.70
CA ILE A 40 -20.59 -7.84 16.67
C ILE A 40 -20.46 -6.36 16.36
N ASP A 41 -20.14 -5.60 17.40
CA ASP A 41 -19.91 -4.17 17.31
C ASP A 41 -18.72 -3.96 16.38
N ARG A 42 -19.02 -3.46 15.17
CA ARG A 42 -17.98 -3.05 14.24
C ARG A 42 -17.39 -1.78 14.85
N GLY A 43 -16.25 -1.93 15.53
CA GLY A 43 -15.44 -0.78 15.94
C GLY A 43 -15.28 0.16 14.74
N PRO A 44 -15.37 1.48 14.96
CA PRO A 44 -15.47 2.43 13.86
C PRO A 44 -14.28 2.27 12.90
N PRO A 45 -14.53 2.26 11.58
CA PRO A 45 -13.44 2.33 10.63
C PRO A 45 -12.73 3.68 10.82
N LEU A 46 -11.44 3.61 11.18
CA LEU A 46 -10.53 4.74 11.08
C LEU A 46 -9.87 4.62 9.70
N ASP A 47 -10.22 5.42 8.68
CA ASP A 47 -11.11 6.59 8.68
C ASP A 47 -11.60 6.91 7.24
N PRO A 48 -12.91 6.77 6.93
CA PRO A 48 -13.56 7.33 5.74
C PRO A 48 -14.57 8.46 6.07
N GLU A 49 -14.65 8.92 7.32
CA GLU A 49 -15.46 10.04 7.79
C GLU A 49 -14.53 11.02 8.49
N GLY A 50 -13.73 11.73 7.65
CA GLY A 50 -12.53 12.45 8.05
C GLY A 50 -12.54 12.96 9.49
N ASN A 51 -11.65 12.39 10.30
CA ASN A 51 -11.28 12.91 11.60
C ASN A 51 -10.75 14.33 11.38
N GLU A 52 -11.64 15.32 11.47
CA GLU A 52 -11.39 16.70 11.08
C GLU A 52 -10.15 17.19 11.82
N THR A 53 -9.03 17.22 11.09
CA THR A 53 -7.83 17.90 11.52
C THR A 53 -8.15 19.37 11.37
N MET A 54 -8.80 19.89 12.40
CA MET A 54 -9.41 21.21 12.42
C MET A 54 -8.36 22.25 12.02
N ARG A 55 -8.61 22.94 10.90
CA ARG A 55 -7.78 24.06 10.43
C ARG A 55 -7.65 25.10 11.56
N VAL A 56 -6.47 25.17 12.16
CA VAL A 56 -6.18 26.06 13.30
C VAL A 56 -5.65 27.39 12.77
N GLU A 57 -6.39 28.47 13.03
CA GLU A 57 -5.90 29.84 12.80
C GLU A 57 -4.72 30.16 13.72
N LEU A 58 -3.68 30.79 13.16
CA LEU A 58 -2.37 31.00 13.80
C LEU A 58 -2.16 32.46 14.20
N ASP A 59 -2.57 32.78 15.43
CA ASP A 59 -2.22 34.02 16.12
C ASP A 59 -0.85 33.94 16.83
N ALA A 60 -0.49 35.00 17.58
CA ALA A 60 0.78 35.05 18.30
C ALA A 60 0.93 34.00 19.41
N LEU A 61 -0.17 33.54 20.02
CA LEU A 61 -0.15 32.56 21.12
C LEU A 61 -0.08 31.14 20.58
N THR A 62 -1.02 30.79 19.69
CA THR A 62 -1.12 29.47 19.05
C THR A 62 0.17 29.10 18.31
N ARG A 63 0.82 30.05 17.63
CA ARG A 63 2.16 29.84 17.03
C ARG A 63 3.24 29.46 18.01
N THR A 64 3.27 30.07 19.20
CA THR A 64 4.26 29.70 20.24
C THR A 64 3.97 28.35 20.90
N ALA A 65 2.73 27.86 20.78
CA ALA A 65 2.31 26.55 21.28
C ALA A 65 2.59 25.39 20.28
N LEU A 66 2.88 25.69 19.01
CA LEU A 66 3.25 24.68 18.02
C LEU A 66 4.49 23.88 18.45
N PRO A 67 4.59 22.58 18.09
CA PRO A 67 5.84 21.84 18.14
C PRO A 67 7.00 22.62 17.49
N ALA A 68 8.19 22.59 18.10
CA ALA A 68 9.32 23.42 17.68
C ALA A 68 9.73 23.23 16.20
N HIS A 69 9.59 22.00 15.68
CA HIS A 69 9.86 21.70 14.28
C HIS A 69 8.84 22.37 13.33
N TRP A 70 7.56 22.46 13.72
CA TRP A 70 6.56 23.21 12.93
C TRP A 70 6.82 24.72 12.96
N GLN A 71 7.27 25.28 14.09
CA GLN A 71 7.71 26.68 14.15
C GLN A 71 8.87 26.94 13.16
N GLN A 72 9.88 26.07 13.14
CA GLN A 72 11.03 26.17 12.24
C GLN A 72 10.65 26.01 10.75
N ALA A 73 9.78 25.04 10.41
CA ALA A 73 9.28 24.81 9.06
C ALA A 73 8.49 26.00 8.51
N PHE A 74 7.62 26.60 9.34
CA PHE A 74 6.85 27.78 8.97
C PHE A 74 7.73 29.02 8.84
N GLU A 75 8.68 29.26 9.75
CA GLU A 75 9.67 30.33 9.60
C GLU A 75 10.52 30.19 8.34
N TRP A 76 10.96 28.98 8.00
CA TRP A 76 11.71 28.73 6.76
C TRP A 76 10.86 29.04 5.53
N THR A 77 9.59 28.64 5.54
CA THR A 77 8.64 28.89 4.44
C THR A 77 8.36 30.39 4.27
N GLU A 78 8.12 31.11 5.35
CA GLU A 78 7.92 32.57 5.36
C GLU A 78 9.16 33.31 4.82
N ARG A 79 10.37 32.91 5.25
CA ARG A 79 11.63 33.47 4.71
C ARG A 79 11.84 33.17 3.24
N ARG A 80 11.42 31.99 2.76
CA ARG A 80 11.66 31.52 1.40
C ARG A 80 10.68 32.12 0.38
N LEU A 81 9.39 32.17 0.72
CA LEU A 81 8.34 32.57 -0.19
C LEU A 81 7.89 34.04 0.02
N GLY A 82 8.15 34.62 1.19
CA GLY A 82 7.57 35.89 1.62
C GLY A 82 6.10 35.72 2.02
N GLY A 83 5.69 36.38 3.10
CA GLY A 83 4.34 36.26 3.68
C GLY A 83 4.35 35.73 5.12
N ARG A 84 3.17 35.32 5.61
CA ARG A 84 2.95 34.83 6.98
C ARG A 84 2.00 33.63 6.98
N VAL A 85 2.35 32.55 7.69
CA VAL A 85 1.46 31.36 7.79
C VAL A 85 0.23 31.66 8.65
N ILE A 86 -0.95 31.83 8.07
CA ILE A 86 -2.15 32.26 8.79
C ILE A 86 -2.94 31.11 9.41
N ALA A 87 -2.85 29.90 8.84
CA ALA A 87 -3.51 28.71 9.39
C ALA A 87 -2.71 27.45 9.08
N TRP A 88 -2.94 26.38 9.86
CA TRP A 88 -2.38 25.05 9.61
C TRP A 88 -3.33 23.93 10.02
N GLU A 89 -3.03 22.74 9.51
CA GLU A 89 -3.78 21.50 9.68
C GLU A 89 -2.75 20.36 9.77
N ALA A 90 -2.63 19.72 10.94
CA ALA A 90 -1.74 18.60 11.12
C ALA A 90 -2.18 17.41 10.25
N GLN A 91 -1.25 16.59 9.76
CA GLN A 91 -1.58 15.29 9.17
C GLN A 91 -0.92 14.17 10.00
N PRO A 92 -1.57 13.67 11.08
CA PRO A 92 -0.99 12.65 11.97
C PRO A 92 -0.74 11.33 11.24
N ARG A 93 0.52 11.05 10.89
CA ARG A 93 0.94 9.84 10.17
C ARG A 93 2.38 9.45 10.50
N TRP A 94 2.88 8.41 9.84
CA TRP A 94 4.23 7.86 10.03
C TRP A 94 5.38 8.74 9.53
N ARG A 95 5.09 9.86 8.85
CA ARG A 95 6.05 10.90 8.45
C ARG A 95 5.54 12.26 8.96
N PRO A 96 6.40 13.20 9.38
CA PRO A 96 5.96 14.55 9.71
C PRO A 96 5.30 15.19 8.49
N ALA A 97 4.02 15.53 8.60
CA ALA A 97 3.27 16.15 7.51
C ALA A 97 2.21 17.11 8.05
N CYS A 98 1.97 18.19 7.31
CA CYS A 98 0.90 19.15 7.60
C CYS A 98 0.50 19.92 6.33
N PHE A 99 -0.73 20.40 6.30
CA PHE A 99 -1.19 21.42 5.37
C PHE A 99 -1.16 22.79 6.06
N PHE A 100 -0.93 23.87 5.31
CA PHE A 100 -0.96 25.22 5.87
C PHE A 100 -1.19 26.29 4.81
N GLU A 101 -1.56 27.49 5.25
CA GLU A 101 -1.90 28.63 4.40
C GLU A 101 -0.93 29.78 4.64
N LEU A 102 -0.30 30.30 3.58
CA LEU A 102 0.63 31.43 3.63
C LEU A 102 0.00 32.66 2.97
N GLU A 103 -0.29 33.70 3.76
CA GLU A 103 -0.77 35.00 3.26
C GLU A 103 0.42 35.88 2.82
N LYS A 104 0.36 36.40 1.59
CA LYS A 104 1.32 37.34 0.98
C LYS A 104 1.08 38.78 1.41
N GLU A 105 2.07 39.65 1.16
CA GLU A 105 1.94 41.10 1.39
C GLU A 105 0.85 41.78 0.53
N ASP A 106 0.45 41.16 -0.59
CA ASP A 106 -0.63 41.62 -1.47
C ASP A 106 -2.00 40.97 -1.16
N GLY A 107 -2.07 40.06 -0.18
CA GLY A 107 -3.26 39.34 0.23
C GLY A 107 -3.55 38.04 -0.55
N GLU A 108 -2.65 37.58 -1.43
CA GLU A 108 -2.73 36.22 -1.98
C GLU A 108 -2.53 35.18 -0.85
N ILE A 109 -3.36 34.13 -0.82
CA ILE A 109 -3.21 33.00 0.10
C ILE A 109 -2.72 31.79 -0.70
N LEU A 110 -1.51 31.32 -0.39
CA LEU A 110 -0.97 30.08 -0.95
C LEU A 110 -1.31 28.89 -0.06
N PRO A 111 -2.05 27.88 -0.55
CA PRO A 111 -2.28 26.63 0.16
C PRO A 111 -1.09 25.68 -0.07
N LEU A 112 -0.48 25.21 1.01
CA LEU A 112 0.80 24.52 1.02
C LEU A 112 0.74 23.18 1.78
N TYR A 113 1.65 22.27 1.43
CA TYR A 113 1.82 20.98 2.09
C TYR A 113 3.30 20.73 2.42
N TRP A 114 3.57 20.30 3.65
CA TRP A 114 4.89 19.87 4.10
C TRP A 114 5.03 18.35 4.04
N ARG A 115 5.95 17.85 3.22
CA ARG A 115 6.33 16.43 3.18
C ARG A 115 7.66 16.24 3.92
N GLY A 116 7.60 15.91 5.21
CA GLY A 116 8.77 15.67 6.05
C GLY A 116 9.45 14.33 5.77
N ALA A 117 10.75 14.25 6.04
CA ALA A 117 11.53 13.03 5.91
C ALA A 117 11.12 11.96 6.95
N ARG A 118 11.14 10.68 6.57
CA ARG A 118 10.92 9.54 7.49
C ARG A 118 12.25 9.20 8.19
N GLY A 119 12.43 9.57 9.45
CA GLY A 119 13.72 9.48 10.15
C GLY A 119 14.36 8.08 10.14
N GLU A 120 13.55 7.02 10.15
CA GLU A 120 13.98 5.62 10.11
C GLU A 120 14.45 5.14 8.72
N PHE A 121 14.08 5.85 7.64
CA PHE A 121 14.49 5.55 6.26
C PHE A 121 15.38 6.65 5.63
N HIS A 122 15.39 7.86 6.19
CA HIS A 122 16.03 9.05 5.63
C HIS A 122 17.13 9.58 6.55
N SER A 123 18.37 9.27 6.21
CA SER A 123 19.56 9.87 6.85
C SER A 123 19.97 11.22 6.23
N SER A 124 19.23 11.72 5.24
CA SER A 124 19.44 13.01 4.58
C SER A 124 18.21 13.45 3.78
N THR A 125 18.19 14.70 3.33
CA THR A 125 17.21 15.29 2.40
C THR A 125 17.24 14.71 0.98
N ARG A 126 18.26 13.93 0.61
CA ARG A 126 18.48 13.48 -0.79
C ARG A 126 17.28 12.77 -1.45
N PRO A 127 16.47 11.95 -0.76
CA PRO A 127 15.26 11.38 -1.37
C PRO A 127 14.20 12.45 -1.69
N LEU A 128 14.03 13.45 -0.82
CA LEU A 128 13.15 14.59 -1.04
C LEU A 128 13.65 15.47 -2.20
N GLU A 129 14.96 15.70 -2.30
CA GLU A 129 15.58 16.39 -3.44
C GLU A 129 15.47 15.59 -4.75
N ARG A 130 15.42 14.26 -4.69
CA ARG A 130 15.18 13.39 -5.85
C ARG A 130 13.73 13.51 -6.32
N GLU A 131 12.78 13.40 -5.40
CA GLU A 131 11.34 13.58 -5.65
C GLU A 131 11.04 14.98 -6.22
N MET A 132 11.57 16.04 -5.61
CA MET A 132 11.41 17.42 -6.10
C MET A 132 11.84 17.58 -7.56
N ARG A 133 13.00 17.00 -7.94
CA ARG A 133 13.51 17.10 -9.32
C ARG A 133 12.70 16.30 -10.34
N VAL A 134 12.01 15.23 -9.91
CA VAL A 134 11.03 14.53 -10.77
C VAL A 134 9.83 15.44 -11.02
N ILE A 135 9.31 16.08 -9.98
CA ILE A 135 8.20 17.04 -10.09
C ILE A 135 8.57 18.19 -11.05
N GLU A 136 9.78 18.75 -10.95
CA GLU A 136 10.29 19.79 -11.87
C GLU A 136 10.38 19.33 -13.35
N VAL A 137 10.65 18.04 -13.61
CA VAL A 137 10.64 17.47 -14.97
C VAL A 137 9.20 17.27 -15.46
N PHE A 138 8.32 16.77 -14.60
CA PHE A 138 6.89 16.59 -14.87
C PHE A 138 6.17 17.91 -15.16
N GLU A 139 6.34 18.93 -14.31
CA GLU A 139 5.75 20.26 -14.50
C GLU A 139 6.19 20.89 -15.83
N ARG A 140 7.48 20.83 -16.16
CA ARG A 140 8.02 21.37 -17.42
C ARG A 140 7.52 20.61 -18.66
N ASN A 141 7.18 19.33 -18.53
CA ASN A 141 6.52 18.53 -19.57
C ASN A 141 4.97 18.66 -19.53
N GLY A 142 4.43 19.54 -18.69
CA GLY A 142 3.02 19.83 -18.55
C GLY A 142 2.19 18.69 -17.96
N ILE A 143 2.83 17.77 -17.22
CA ILE A 143 2.14 16.76 -16.41
C ILE A 143 1.53 17.46 -15.19
N THR A 144 0.35 17.04 -14.78
CA THR A 144 -0.39 17.65 -13.68
C THR A 144 0.16 17.15 -12.34
N VAL A 145 0.96 17.98 -11.68
CA VAL A 145 1.69 17.70 -10.42
C VAL A 145 1.65 18.95 -9.51
N PRO A 146 1.87 18.84 -8.18
CA PRO A 146 1.93 20.01 -7.31
C PRO A 146 3.19 20.82 -7.60
N HIS A 147 3.10 22.16 -7.59
CA HIS A 147 4.30 22.99 -7.75
C HIS A 147 5.31 22.77 -6.59
N PRO A 148 6.60 22.47 -6.89
CA PRO A 148 7.62 22.26 -5.86
C PRO A 148 8.26 23.57 -5.43
N HIS A 149 7.93 24.05 -4.23
CA HIS A 149 8.52 25.29 -3.72
C HIS A 149 9.95 25.12 -3.21
N GLY A 150 10.35 23.92 -2.75
CA GLY A 150 11.75 23.60 -2.41
C GLY A 150 11.94 22.63 -1.24
N VAL A 151 13.18 22.21 -0.99
CA VAL A 151 13.55 21.37 0.16
C VAL A 151 14.24 22.18 1.26
N CYS A 152 13.84 21.93 2.50
CA CYS A 152 14.45 22.40 3.74
C CYS A 152 15.36 21.30 4.33
N GLU A 153 16.53 21.68 4.86
CA GLU A 153 17.46 20.76 5.53
C GLU A 153 17.10 20.51 7.00
N ASP A 154 16.67 21.55 7.73
CA ASP A 154 16.34 21.48 9.16
C ASP A 154 15.12 22.37 9.49
N PRO A 155 13.95 21.78 9.81
CA PRO A 155 13.66 20.34 9.76
C PRO A 155 13.67 19.82 8.31
N PRO A 156 14.03 18.55 8.08
CA PRO A 156 14.12 17.98 6.73
C PRO A 156 12.72 17.79 6.12
N GLY A 157 12.41 18.50 5.03
CA GLY A 157 11.11 18.43 4.37
C GLY A 157 11.05 19.07 2.99
N LEU A 158 10.18 18.55 2.14
CA LEU A 158 9.83 19.08 0.82
C LEU A 158 8.55 19.91 0.94
N LEU A 159 8.62 21.18 0.57
CA LEU A 159 7.47 22.08 0.49
C LEU A 159 6.84 22.02 -0.91
N LEU A 160 5.55 21.71 -0.92
CA LEU A 160 4.72 21.56 -2.11
C LEU A 160 3.50 22.49 -2.03
N GLU A 161 2.93 22.82 -3.19
CA GLU A 161 1.55 23.26 -3.30
C GLU A 161 0.58 22.20 -2.73
N LYS A 162 -0.47 22.64 -2.00
CA LYS A 162 -1.60 21.75 -1.62
C LYS A 162 -2.55 21.63 -2.81
N ILE A 163 -2.51 20.49 -3.49
CA ILE A 163 -3.45 20.17 -4.58
C ILE A 163 -4.89 20.15 -4.03
N PRO A 164 -5.86 20.81 -4.69
CA PRO A 164 -7.26 20.79 -4.27
C PRO A 164 -7.93 19.44 -4.58
N GLY A 165 -9.01 19.13 -3.86
CA GLY A 165 -9.87 17.98 -4.12
C GLY A 165 -9.74 16.87 -3.07
N ARG A 166 -10.01 15.64 -3.52
CA ARG A 166 -10.04 14.39 -2.74
C ARG A 166 -9.28 13.26 -3.47
N PHE A 167 -9.04 12.17 -2.77
CA PHE A 167 -8.45 10.93 -3.29
C PHE A 167 -9.43 9.76 -3.12
N GLY A 168 -9.10 8.58 -3.63
CA GLY A 168 -9.95 7.40 -3.58
C GLY A 168 -11.14 7.48 -4.55
N LEU A 169 -11.20 6.59 -5.56
CA LEU A 169 -12.24 6.64 -6.59
C LEU A 169 -13.66 6.32 -6.05
N GLU A 170 -13.77 5.74 -4.86
CA GLU A 170 -15.01 5.60 -4.10
C GLU A 170 -15.62 6.94 -3.67
N THR A 171 -14.83 8.02 -3.60
CA THR A 171 -15.30 9.37 -3.24
C THR A 171 -15.79 10.19 -4.44
N ALA A 172 -15.75 9.63 -5.66
CA ALA A 172 -16.33 10.24 -6.86
C ALA A 172 -17.87 10.23 -6.82
N ASP A 173 -18.48 11.33 -7.28
CA ASP A 173 -19.92 11.61 -7.09
C ASP A 173 -20.85 10.58 -7.75
N ASP A 174 -20.43 10.06 -8.91
CA ASP A 174 -21.09 8.98 -9.63
C ASP A 174 -20.09 8.18 -10.50
N ASP A 175 -20.59 7.11 -11.14
CA ASP A 175 -19.81 6.24 -12.02
C ASP A 175 -19.24 6.97 -13.24
N ALA A 176 -19.90 8.01 -13.75
CA ALA A 176 -19.44 8.77 -14.90
C ALA A 176 -18.29 9.71 -14.54
N HIS A 177 -18.38 10.36 -13.37
CA HIS A 177 -17.27 11.12 -12.80
C HIS A 177 -16.07 10.20 -12.53
N ARG A 178 -16.29 9.04 -11.91
CA ARG A 178 -15.23 8.04 -11.66
C ARG A 178 -14.50 7.59 -12.92
N ILE A 179 -15.23 7.21 -13.96
CA ILE A 179 -14.66 6.79 -15.25
C ILE A 179 -13.87 7.94 -15.88
N LYS A 180 -14.37 9.18 -15.81
CA LYS A 180 -13.68 10.36 -16.33
C LYS A 180 -12.33 10.59 -15.65
N VAL A 181 -12.31 10.65 -14.31
CA VAL A 181 -11.07 10.89 -13.55
C VAL A 181 -10.04 9.78 -13.80
N LEU A 182 -10.49 8.52 -13.89
CA LEU A 182 -9.61 7.42 -14.25
C LEU A 182 -9.03 7.57 -15.67
N ASP A 183 -9.82 8.00 -16.65
CA ASP A 183 -9.34 8.24 -18.03
C ASP A 183 -8.31 9.38 -18.09
N GLU A 184 -8.51 10.43 -17.29
CA GLU A 184 -7.56 11.53 -17.11
C GLU A 184 -6.25 11.03 -16.46
N TYR A 185 -6.32 10.23 -15.39
CA TYR A 185 -5.15 9.60 -14.76
C TYR A 185 -4.37 8.70 -15.73
N LEU A 186 -5.05 7.82 -16.46
CA LEU A 186 -4.39 6.95 -17.44
C LEU A 186 -3.77 7.74 -18.59
N THR A 187 -4.35 8.89 -18.94
CA THR A 187 -3.79 9.82 -19.93
C THR A 187 -2.51 10.49 -19.42
N GLU A 188 -2.50 10.99 -18.18
CA GLU A 188 -1.29 11.57 -17.58
C GLU A 188 -0.17 10.52 -17.43
N LEU A 189 -0.51 9.30 -17.00
CA LEU A 189 0.45 8.18 -16.94
C LEU A 189 1.00 7.82 -18.32
N ALA A 190 0.16 7.78 -19.35
CA ALA A 190 0.60 7.56 -20.72
C ALA A 190 1.54 8.68 -21.21
N ARG A 191 1.28 9.94 -20.84
CA ARG A 191 2.17 11.07 -21.13
C ARG A 191 3.52 10.94 -20.43
N ILE A 192 3.55 10.57 -19.14
CA ILE A 192 4.80 10.29 -18.41
C ILE A 192 5.65 9.25 -19.16
N HIS A 193 5.03 8.15 -19.61
CA HIS A 193 5.67 7.09 -20.39
C HIS A 193 6.12 7.49 -21.82
N THR A 194 6.01 8.79 -22.19
CA THR A 194 6.56 9.36 -23.43
C THR A 194 7.61 10.46 -23.19
N ILE A 195 7.85 10.90 -21.95
CA ILE A 195 8.92 11.86 -21.64
C ILE A 195 10.27 11.18 -21.89
N PRO A 196 11.21 11.81 -22.62
CA PRO A 196 12.53 11.22 -22.89
C PRO A 196 13.26 10.84 -21.60
N ILE A 197 13.73 9.60 -21.50
CA ILE A 197 14.42 9.09 -20.31
C ILE A 197 15.71 9.88 -20.00
N GLU A 198 16.28 10.53 -21.01
CA GLU A 198 17.42 11.44 -20.92
C GLU A 198 17.18 12.64 -19.99
N GLU A 199 15.94 13.15 -19.84
CA GLU A 199 15.64 14.21 -18.86
C GLU A 199 15.81 13.71 -17.42
N PHE A 200 15.49 12.43 -17.16
CA PHE A 200 15.62 11.84 -15.84
C PHE A 200 17.06 11.38 -15.56
N GLU A 201 17.79 10.94 -16.58
CA GLU A 201 19.25 10.73 -16.48
C GLU A 201 19.98 12.03 -16.11
N ALA A 202 19.55 13.18 -16.64
CA ALA A 202 20.13 14.48 -16.32
C ALA A 202 19.98 14.88 -14.83
N ILE A 203 18.93 14.39 -14.14
CA ILE A 203 18.75 14.56 -12.69
C ILE A 203 19.30 13.37 -11.85
N GLY A 204 19.98 12.41 -12.50
CA GLY A 204 20.75 11.36 -11.84
C GLY A 204 20.08 9.99 -11.75
N TYR A 205 18.98 9.75 -12.48
CA TYR A 205 18.44 8.41 -12.65
C TYR A 205 19.35 7.59 -13.57
N ARG A 206 19.36 6.26 -13.37
CA ARG A 206 20.20 5.35 -14.16
C ARG A 206 19.35 4.59 -15.15
N ARG A 207 19.70 4.68 -16.43
CA ARG A 207 19.20 3.76 -17.46
C ARG A 207 19.62 2.33 -17.12
N PRO A 208 18.71 1.35 -17.12
CA PRO A 208 19.05 -0.05 -16.86
C PRO A 208 19.94 -0.61 -17.98
N GLU A 209 20.89 -1.47 -17.60
CA GLU A 209 21.89 -2.03 -18.53
C GLU A 209 21.33 -3.17 -19.41
N SER A 210 20.19 -3.76 -19.04
CA SER A 210 19.49 -4.80 -19.80
C SER A 210 17.98 -4.81 -19.52
N PRO A 211 17.17 -5.49 -20.35
CA PRO A 211 15.74 -5.74 -20.07
C PRO A 211 15.49 -6.38 -18.70
N GLU A 212 16.34 -7.30 -18.25
CA GLU A 212 16.20 -7.94 -16.95
C GLU A 212 16.43 -6.96 -15.79
N VAL A 213 17.42 -6.07 -15.92
CA VAL A 213 17.66 -4.99 -14.95
C VAL A 213 16.48 -4.00 -14.95
N SER A 214 15.91 -3.70 -16.11
CA SER A 214 14.71 -2.88 -16.27
C SER A 214 13.51 -3.48 -15.53
N CYS A 215 13.24 -4.77 -15.73
CA CYS A 215 12.11 -5.46 -15.09
C CYS A 215 12.30 -5.75 -13.59
N LEU A 216 13.54 -5.82 -13.08
CA LEU A 216 13.78 -5.90 -11.63
C LEU A 216 13.66 -4.51 -10.97
N GLY A 217 14.17 -3.46 -11.62
CA GLY A 217 14.05 -2.08 -11.16
C GLY A 217 14.51 -1.87 -9.72
N GLU A 218 13.73 -1.10 -8.96
CA GLU A 218 13.97 -0.82 -7.53
C GLU A 218 14.09 -2.07 -6.63
N THR A 219 13.63 -3.26 -7.01
CA THR A 219 13.87 -4.51 -6.24
C THR A 219 15.37 -4.76 -6.03
N LEU A 220 16.22 -4.31 -6.95
CA LEU A 220 17.68 -4.36 -6.79
C LEU A 220 18.18 -3.43 -5.67
N LEU A 221 17.53 -2.29 -5.44
CA LEU A 221 17.84 -1.39 -4.33
C LEU A 221 17.31 -1.96 -3.02
N PHE A 222 16.04 -2.36 -2.99
CA PHE A 222 15.42 -2.94 -1.80
C PHE A 222 16.08 -4.25 -1.37
N GLU A 223 16.51 -5.11 -2.29
CA GLU A 223 17.34 -6.27 -1.94
C GLU A 223 18.65 -5.84 -1.27
N ARG A 224 19.39 -4.85 -1.80
CA ARG A 224 20.63 -4.39 -1.14
C ARG A 224 20.38 -3.88 0.27
N SER A 225 19.29 -3.13 0.50
CA SER A 225 18.91 -2.64 1.81
C SER A 225 18.54 -3.78 2.77
N TYR A 226 17.71 -4.73 2.32
CA TYR A 226 17.38 -5.94 3.05
C TYR A 226 18.63 -6.75 3.43
N ARG A 227 19.54 -7.00 2.48
CA ARG A 227 20.80 -7.74 2.71
C ARG A 227 21.69 -7.05 3.76
N ALA A 228 21.64 -5.72 3.84
CA ALA A 228 22.41 -4.94 4.81
C ALA A 228 21.79 -4.91 6.22
N THR A 229 20.48 -5.18 6.36
CA THR A 229 19.73 -5.12 7.63
C THR A 229 19.22 -6.48 8.10
N LYS A 230 19.40 -7.55 7.32
CA LYS A 230 18.97 -8.92 7.67
C LYS A 230 19.72 -9.45 8.90
N THR A 231 19.04 -9.53 10.05
CA THR A 231 19.60 -10.05 11.31
C THR A 231 19.25 -11.52 11.59
N ARG A 232 18.27 -12.10 10.88
CA ARG A 232 17.86 -13.52 10.99
C ARG A 232 17.44 -14.07 9.61
N PRO A 233 17.31 -15.40 9.44
CA PRO A 233 16.72 -16.00 8.24
C PRO A 233 15.30 -15.48 7.95
N ASP A 234 14.98 -15.37 6.67
CA ASP A 234 13.66 -14.99 6.14
C ASP A 234 13.43 -15.78 4.84
N PRO A 235 13.01 -17.05 4.96
CA PRO A 235 12.90 -17.95 3.81
C PRO A 235 11.82 -17.53 2.80
N MET A 236 10.87 -16.69 3.20
CA MET A 236 9.80 -16.19 2.33
C MET A 236 10.35 -15.13 1.37
N ILE A 237 11.09 -14.14 1.87
CA ILE A 237 11.77 -13.15 1.03
C ILE A 237 12.78 -13.83 0.10
N GLU A 238 13.58 -14.78 0.58
CA GLU A 238 14.54 -15.49 -0.29
C GLU A 238 13.85 -16.27 -1.41
N PHE A 239 12.71 -16.90 -1.12
CA PHE A 239 11.93 -17.63 -2.10
C PHE A 239 11.39 -16.70 -3.20
N GLN A 240 10.71 -15.61 -2.83
CA GLN A 240 10.16 -14.67 -3.80
C GLN A 240 11.26 -13.93 -4.59
N LEU A 241 12.37 -13.52 -3.96
CA LEU A 241 13.54 -12.97 -4.66
C LEU A 241 14.12 -13.97 -5.67
N GLY A 242 14.28 -15.23 -5.26
CA GLY A 242 14.76 -16.31 -6.13
C GLY A 242 13.84 -16.53 -7.31
N TRP A 243 12.53 -16.57 -7.08
CA TRP A 243 11.51 -16.71 -8.13
C TRP A 243 11.54 -15.54 -9.12
N CYS A 244 11.56 -14.29 -8.65
CA CYS A 244 11.64 -13.11 -9.51
C CYS A 244 12.88 -13.14 -10.41
N LYS A 245 14.05 -13.51 -9.87
CA LYS A 245 15.30 -13.61 -10.65
C LYS A 245 15.28 -14.72 -11.70
N ARG A 246 14.56 -15.82 -11.47
CA ARG A 246 14.40 -16.90 -12.46
C ARG A 246 13.41 -16.54 -13.57
N ASN A 247 12.33 -15.84 -13.22
CA ASN A 247 11.17 -15.59 -14.09
C ASN A 247 11.13 -14.16 -14.70
N VAL A 248 12.19 -13.37 -14.53
CA VAL A 248 12.27 -12.00 -15.08
C VAL A 248 12.06 -11.99 -16.61
N PRO A 249 11.11 -11.17 -17.12
CA PRO A 249 10.92 -10.97 -18.56
C PRO A 249 12.20 -10.46 -19.24
N ARG A 250 12.56 -11.07 -20.38
CA ARG A 250 13.81 -10.74 -21.11
C ARG A 250 13.58 -9.94 -22.39
N GLU A 251 12.37 -9.96 -22.92
CA GLU A 251 12.01 -9.31 -24.20
C GLU A 251 11.37 -7.93 -23.98
N ARG A 252 11.85 -7.19 -22.97
CA ARG A 252 11.33 -5.88 -22.52
C ARG A 252 12.40 -4.78 -22.66
N SER A 253 12.74 -4.45 -23.91
CA SER A 253 13.79 -3.45 -24.22
C SER A 253 13.30 -2.00 -24.27
N ASP A 254 11.99 -1.77 -24.24
CA ASP A 254 11.42 -0.43 -24.22
C ASP A 254 11.46 0.14 -22.79
N LEU A 255 11.81 1.42 -22.67
CA LEU A 255 12.10 2.09 -21.41
C LEU A 255 11.25 3.34 -21.26
N SER A 256 10.61 3.47 -20.11
CA SER A 256 9.89 4.65 -19.67
C SER A 256 10.42 5.12 -18.33
N PHE A 257 10.20 6.38 -18.01
CA PHE A 257 10.25 6.82 -16.62
C PHE A 257 8.97 6.39 -15.92
N LEU A 258 9.09 5.83 -14.72
CA LEU A 258 8.03 5.16 -13.98
C LEU A 258 7.82 5.86 -12.65
N VAL A 259 6.57 6.07 -12.23
CA VAL A 259 6.25 6.52 -10.86
C VAL A 259 6.40 5.39 -9.84
N CYS A 260 6.33 4.13 -10.30
CA CYS A 260 6.35 2.87 -9.56
C CYS A 260 5.19 2.65 -8.57
N ASP A 261 4.76 3.66 -7.83
CA ASP A 261 3.56 3.60 -6.97
C ASP A 261 2.34 4.20 -7.69
N GLY A 262 2.05 3.68 -8.88
CA GLY A 262 0.94 4.14 -9.72
C GLY A 262 -0.43 3.99 -9.04
N GLY A 263 -1.32 4.94 -9.34
CA GLY A 263 -2.67 5.05 -8.80
C GLY A 263 -2.83 6.17 -7.76
N GLN A 264 -1.80 6.96 -7.50
CA GLN A 264 -1.86 8.09 -6.56
C GLN A 264 -2.15 9.42 -7.27
N PHE A 265 -3.37 9.92 -7.11
CA PHE A 265 -3.83 11.19 -7.67
C PHE A 265 -4.93 11.83 -6.83
N MET A 266 -5.10 13.13 -7.02
CA MET A 266 -6.20 13.93 -6.48
C MET A 266 -7.19 14.29 -7.59
N PHE A 267 -8.45 14.52 -7.23
CA PHE A 267 -9.49 15.03 -8.13
C PHE A 267 -10.52 15.92 -7.39
N ASP A 268 -11.08 16.91 -8.09
CA ASP A 268 -12.21 17.72 -7.63
C ASP A 268 -13.53 17.22 -8.22
N ASP A 269 -14.66 17.92 -8.00
CA ASP A 269 -15.99 17.54 -8.52
C ASP A 269 -16.10 17.52 -10.06
N THR A 270 -15.03 17.91 -10.76
CA THR A 270 -15.01 18.08 -12.21
C THR A 270 -13.90 17.31 -12.90
N ARG A 271 -12.72 17.12 -12.30
CA ARG A 271 -11.54 16.54 -12.97
C ARG A 271 -10.46 16.09 -12.00
N MET A 272 -9.51 15.31 -12.51
CA MET A 272 -8.20 15.11 -11.87
C MET A 272 -7.47 16.46 -11.67
N THR A 273 -6.89 16.65 -10.48
CA THR A 273 -6.20 17.88 -10.06
C THR A 273 -4.69 17.72 -9.90
N GLY A 274 -4.18 16.48 -9.76
CA GLY A 274 -2.75 16.20 -9.90
C GLY A 274 -2.31 14.82 -9.40
N LEU A 275 -1.15 14.37 -9.87
CA LEU A 275 -0.46 13.15 -9.40
C LEU A 275 0.29 13.40 -8.09
N LEU A 276 0.47 12.33 -7.31
CA LEU A 276 1.17 12.34 -6.02
C LEU A 276 2.24 11.25 -5.93
N ASP A 277 3.15 11.44 -4.97
CA ASP A 277 4.16 10.50 -4.46
C ASP A 277 5.09 9.86 -5.51
N PHE A 278 6.32 10.38 -5.63
CA PHE A 278 7.29 9.91 -6.61
C PHE A 278 8.54 9.30 -5.97
N GLU A 279 8.44 8.86 -4.70
CA GLU A 279 9.60 8.39 -3.92
C GLU A 279 10.17 7.04 -4.42
N LEU A 280 9.35 6.22 -5.09
CA LEU A 280 9.75 4.93 -5.68
C LEU A 280 10.08 4.99 -7.18
N ALA A 281 10.09 6.18 -7.78
CA ALA A 281 10.24 6.34 -9.22
C ALA A 281 11.58 5.77 -9.75
N TYR A 282 11.58 5.25 -10.99
CA TYR A 282 12.77 4.72 -11.67
C TYR A 282 12.64 4.70 -13.21
N ILE A 283 13.70 4.32 -13.93
CA ILE A 283 13.63 4.08 -15.39
C ILE A 283 13.51 2.57 -15.62
N GLY A 284 12.47 2.13 -16.31
CA GLY A 284 12.23 0.70 -16.54
C GLY A 284 11.07 0.40 -17.49
N ASP A 285 10.51 -0.80 -17.35
CA ASP A 285 9.38 -1.31 -18.12
C ASP A 285 8.04 -0.71 -17.64
N TYR A 286 7.31 -0.01 -18.53
CA TYR A 286 6.02 0.63 -18.26
C TYR A 286 4.96 -0.30 -17.64
N ALA A 287 5.08 -1.62 -17.84
CA ALA A 287 4.16 -2.59 -17.24
C ALA A 287 4.21 -2.60 -15.69
N ALA A 288 5.27 -2.06 -15.07
CA ALA A 288 5.36 -1.93 -13.61
C ALA A 288 4.33 -0.95 -13.03
N ASP A 289 4.15 0.23 -13.64
CA ASP A 289 3.17 1.24 -13.19
C ASP A 289 1.72 0.81 -13.44
N ILE A 290 1.53 -0.14 -14.37
CA ILE A 290 0.24 -0.77 -14.63
C ILE A 290 -0.02 -1.89 -13.61
N ALA A 291 1.01 -2.62 -13.20
CA ALA A 291 0.92 -3.65 -12.16
C ALA A 291 0.66 -3.08 -10.76
N SER A 292 1.23 -1.92 -10.42
CA SER A 292 1.03 -1.27 -9.11
C SER A 292 -0.43 -0.92 -8.82
N LEU A 293 -1.26 -0.75 -9.86
CA LEU A 293 -2.71 -0.54 -9.72
C LEU A 293 -3.41 -1.71 -9.01
N ARG A 294 -2.88 -2.95 -9.09
CA ARG A 294 -3.43 -4.10 -8.35
C ARG A 294 -3.20 -3.98 -6.85
N THR A 295 -2.02 -3.51 -6.45
CA THR A 295 -1.70 -3.26 -5.05
C THR A 295 -2.37 -2.00 -4.51
N ARG A 296 -2.58 -0.96 -5.33
CA ARG A 296 -3.38 0.22 -4.96
C ARG A 296 -4.84 -0.14 -4.73
N ASN A 297 -5.43 -0.94 -5.62
CA ASN A 297 -6.82 -1.41 -5.52
C ASN A 297 -7.14 -2.22 -4.25
N LEU A 298 -6.13 -2.65 -3.49
CA LEU A 298 -6.32 -3.28 -2.18
C LEU A 298 -6.86 -2.25 -1.17
N THR A 299 -6.23 -1.07 -1.07
CA THR A 299 -6.54 -0.05 -0.05
C THR A 299 -7.36 1.12 -0.60
N GLU A 300 -7.28 1.40 -1.90
CA GLU A 300 -8.03 2.43 -2.62
C GLU A 300 -8.71 1.78 -3.84
N PRO A 301 -9.91 1.21 -3.68
CA PRO A 301 -10.56 0.42 -4.72
C PRO A 301 -10.84 1.23 -5.99
N MET A 302 -10.42 0.72 -7.14
CA MET A 302 -10.66 1.38 -8.43
C MET A 302 -12.12 1.32 -8.88
N LEU A 303 -12.92 0.44 -8.26
CA LEU A 303 -14.35 0.15 -8.52
C LEU A 303 -14.69 -0.20 -9.99
N ILE A 304 -13.67 -0.45 -10.81
CA ILE A 304 -13.73 -0.87 -12.21
C ILE A 304 -12.82 -2.11 -12.34
N PRO A 305 -13.20 -3.17 -13.09
CA PRO A 305 -12.37 -4.36 -13.23
C PRO A 305 -10.98 -4.03 -13.76
N LEU A 306 -9.94 -4.41 -13.02
CA LEU A 306 -8.56 -3.97 -13.31
C LEU A 306 -8.10 -4.33 -14.74
N GLY A 307 -8.52 -5.48 -15.27
CA GLY A 307 -8.24 -5.85 -16.66
C GLY A 307 -8.78 -4.85 -17.71
N ASP A 308 -9.90 -4.19 -17.42
CA ASP A 308 -10.47 -3.14 -18.29
C ASP A 308 -9.66 -1.84 -18.18
N ILE A 309 -9.21 -1.47 -16.96
CA ILE A 309 -8.32 -0.32 -16.73
C ILE A 309 -7.00 -0.50 -17.49
N MET A 310 -6.40 -1.69 -17.40
CA MET A 310 -5.15 -2.04 -18.08
C MET A 310 -5.30 -2.01 -19.60
N ARG A 311 -6.38 -2.58 -20.14
CA ARG A 311 -6.71 -2.49 -21.57
C ARG A 311 -6.90 -1.04 -22.01
N ARG A 312 -7.61 -0.23 -21.22
CA ARG A 312 -7.84 1.20 -21.49
C ARG A 312 -6.53 1.99 -21.55
N TYR A 313 -5.58 1.72 -20.67
CA TYR A 313 -4.23 2.28 -20.75
C TYR A 313 -3.54 1.91 -22.08
N GLY A 314 -3.68 0.66 -22.53
CA GLY A 314 -3.16 0.21 -23.83
C GLY A 314 -3.77 0.96 -25.02
N GLU A 315 -5.08 1.23 -24.99
CA GLU A 315 -5.78 2.04 -26.01
C GLU A 315 -5.24 3.48 -26.07
N ILE A 316 -5.01 4.11 -24.91
CA ILE A 316 -4.55 5.51 -24.79
C ILE A 316 -3.08 5.63 -25.22
N SER A 317 -2.22 4.73 -24.74
CA SER A 317 -0.78 4.77 -24.96
C SER A 317 -0.32 4.15 -26.28
N GLY A 318 -1.17 3.34 -26.93
CA GLY A 318 -0.80 2.52 -28.09
C GLY A 318 0.13 1.35 -27.75
N ARG A 319 0.33 1.04 -26.46
CA ARG A 319 1.22 -0.02 -25.97
C ARG A 319 0.46 -1.34 -25.78
N GLU A 320 1.17 -2.46 -25.94
CA GLU A 320 0.64 -3.80 -25.72
C GLU A 320 0.43 -4.09 -24.22
N ILE A 321 -0.63 -4.84 -23.89
CA ILE A 321 -0.99 -5.22 -22.52
C ILE A 321 -0.80 -6.73 -22.38
N ASP A 322 0.40 -7.14 -21.98
CA ASP A 322 0.72 -8.52 -21.63
C ASP A 322 0.45 -8.75 -20.14
N PHE A 323 -0.63 -9.46 -19.83
CA PHE A 323 -1.02 -9.77 -18.47
C PHE A 323 -0.01 -10.65 -17.72
N SER A 324 0.77 -11.49 -18.42
CA SER A 324 1.80 -12.31 -17.77
C SER A 324 2.99 -11.48 -17.27
N VAL A 325 3.35 -10.43 -18.03
CA VAL A 325 4.36 -9.44 -17.63
C VAL A 325 3.83 -8.57 -16.48
N ILE A 326 2.56 -8.17 -16.52
CA ILE A 326 1.90 -7.45 -15.42
C ILE A 326 1.85 -8.32 -14.15
N ASP A 327 1.52 -9.61 -14.24
CA ASP A 327 1.55 -10.54 -13.11
C ASP A 327 2.97 -10.63 -12.50
N TYR A 328 4.01 -10.80 -13.32
CA TYR A 328 5.40 -10.75 -12.85
C TYR A 328 5.70 -9.45 -12.09
N HIS A 329 5.37 -8.29 -12.68
CA HIS A 329 5.60 -7.00 -12.03
C HIS A 329 4.79 -6.83 -10.75
N THR A 330 3.60 -7.43 -10.66
CA THR A 330 2.77 -7.42 -9.45
C THR A 330 3.45 -8.19 -8.32
N ILE A 331 3.93 -9.41 -8.59
CA ILE A 331 4.68 -10.23 -7.63
C ILE A 331 5.94 -9.48 -7.17
N ARG A 332 6.68 -8.91 -8.12
CA ARG A 332 7.90 -8.13 -7.89
C ARG A 332 7.66 -6.85 -7.09
N PHE A 333 6.55 -6.14 -7.31
CA PHE A 333 6.21 -4.91 -6.59
C PHE A 333 5.68 -5.22 -5.18
N ALA A 334 4.83 -6.24 -5.04
CA ALA A 334 4.35 -6.69 -3.73
C ALA A 334 5.51 -7.08 -2.79
N LEU A 335 6.58 -7.67 -3.32
CA LEU A 335 7.81 -8.00 -2.59
C LEU A 335 8.60 -6.77 -2.08
N ILE A 336 8.41 -5.56 -2.62
CA ILE A 336 9.11 -4.36 -2.15
C ILE A 336 8.78 -4.06 -0.68
N ASN A 337 7.51 -4.22 -0.28
CA ASN A 337 7.09 -3.95 1.08
C ASN A 337 7.80 -4.86 2.09
N PRO A 338 7.76 -6.21 2.00
CA PRO A 338 8.59 -7.10 2.81
C PRO A 338 10.07 -6.73 2.85
N LEU A 339 10.71 -6.50 1.68
CA LEU A 339 12.12 -6.12 1.60
C LEU A 339 12.44 -4.83 2.36
N SER A 340 11.56 -3.84 2.29
CA SER A 340 11.75 -2.52 2.92
C SER A 340 11.66 -2.56 4.44
N VAL A 341 10.83 -3.43 5.00
CA VAL A 341 10.51 -3.45 6.44
C VAL A 341 11.15 -4.59 7.22
N ALA A 342 11.64 -5.65 6.56
CA ALA A 342 12.13 -6.86 7.24
C ALA A 342 13.15 -6.57 8.37
N GLY A 343 14.11 -5.66 8.16
CA GLY A 343 15.04 -5.25 9.22
C GLY A 343 14.36 -4.59 10.43
N GLN A 344 13.37 -3.73 10.20
CA GLN A 344 12.60 -3.08 11.27
C GLN A 344 11.66 -4.04 12.00
N LEU A 345 11.36 -5.21 11.43
CA LEU A 345 10.59 -6.27 12.10
C LEU A 345 11.46 -7.18 12.99
N THR A 346 12.78 -7.01 12.96
CA THR A 346 13.73 -7.85 13.70
C THR A 346 14.65 -7.06 14.62
N ASP A 347 14.93 -5.80 14.29
CA ASP A 347 15.64 -4.82 15.11
C ASP A 347 14.98 -3.43 14.95
N PRO A 348 13.76 -3.21 15.49
CA PRO A 348 13.01 -1.96 15.33
C PRO A 348 13.70 -0.78 16.03
N VAL A 349 13.78 0.36 15.33
CA VAL A 349 14.07 1.65 15.99
C VAL A 349 12.86 2.13 16.82
N PRO A 350 13.02 2.96 17.86
CA PRO A 350 11.91 3.42 18.71
C PRO A 350 10.77 4.13 17.97
N GLU A 351 11.07 4.75 16.82
CA GLU A 351 10.12 5.48 15.98
C GLU A 351 9.31 4.56 15.03
N ALA A 352 9.72 3.30 14.85
CA ALA A 352 9.16 2.38 13.88
C ALA A 352 7.68 2.07 14.15
N ASN A 353 6.85 2.15 13.12
CA ASN A 353 5.44 1.76 13.21
C ASN A 353 5.29 0.24 13.05
N TYR A 354 5.76 -0.52 14.06
CA TYR A 354 5.96 -1.97 13.98
C TYR A 354 4.76 -2.76 13.44
N VAL A 355 3.54 -2.51 13.93
CA VAL A 355 2.36 -3.25 13.46
C VAL A 355 1.97 -2.89 12.03
N GLN A 356 2.13 -1.64 11.61
CA GLN A 356 1.93 -1.26 10.21
C GLN A 356 2.95 -1.95 9.31
N TYR A 357 4.20 -2.02 9.75
CA TYR A 357 5.29 -2.65 8.99
C TYR A 357 5.09 -4.16 8.91
N LEU A 358 4.56 -4.79 9.96
CA LEU A 358 4.22 -6.21 9.97
C LEU A 358 3.00 -6.50 9.09
N ALA A 359 1.99 -5.63 9.09
CA ALA A 359 0.86 -5.69 8.17
C ALA A 359 1.27 -5.51 6.70
N TRP A 360 2.19 -4.58 6.39
CA TRP A 360 2.77 -4.45 5.05
C TRP A 360 3.54 -5.71 4.64
N TYR A 361 4.40 -6.25 5.51
CA TYR A 361 5.12 -7.49 5.22
C TYR A 361 4.16 -8.66 4.93
N VAL A 362 3.16 -8.86 5.79
CA VAL A 362 2.25 -10.02 5.70
C VAL A 362 1.30 -9.90 4.52
N CYS A 363 0.56 -8.79 4.38
CA CYS A 363 -0.45 -8.67 3.34
C CYS A 363 0.18 -8.63 1.94
N TYR A 364 1.26 -7.86 1.73
CA TYR A 364 1.89 -7.80 0.40
C TYR A 364 2.72 -9.05 0.09
N GLY A 365 3.36 -9.68 1.09
CA GLY A 365 3.97 -11.01 0.93
C GLY A 365 2.94 -12.04 0.45
N ARG A 366 1.76 -12.09 1.10
CA ARG A 366 0.64 -12.96 0.70
C ARG A 366 0.15 -12.64 -0.71
N CYS A 367 -0.08 -11.37 -1.03
CA CYS A 367 -0.50 -10.93 -2.38
C CYS A 367 0.45 -11.44 -3.48
N GLY A 368 1.76 -11.34 -3.26
CA GLY A 368 2.74 -11.89 -4.20
C GLY A 368 2.60 -13.40 -4.39
N LEU A 369 2.41 -14.15 -3.30
CA LEU A 369 2.22 -15.61 -3.35
C LEU A 369 0.89 -16.02 -4.02
N GLU A 370 -0.17 -15.22 -3.88
CA GLU A 370 -1.47 -15.47 -4.53
C GLU A 370 -1.39 -15.27 -6.05
N VAL A 371 -0.66 -14.26 -6.52
CA VAL A 371 -0.40 -14.07 -7.97
C VAL A 371 0.57 -15.13 -8.50
N MET A 372 1.58 -15.54 -7.72
CA MET A 372 2.42 -16.71 -8.05
C MET A 372 1.57 -18.00 -8.16
N ALA A 373 0.60 -18.20 -7.27
CA ALA A 373 -0.28 -19.36 -7.31
C ALA A 373 -1.18 -19.35 -8.55
N ALA A 374 -1.78 -18.21 -8.88
CA ALA A 374 -2.62 -18.06 -10.06
C ALA A 374 -1.84 -18.29 -11.37
N THR A 375 -0.62 -17.74 -11.49
CA THR A 375 0.22 -17.87 -12.69
C THR A 375 0.82 -19.27 -12.87
N THR A 376 1.12 -19.99 -11.78
CA THR A 376 1.65 -21.37 -11.82
C THR A 376 0.56 -22.44 -11.87
N GLY A 377 -0.68 -22.10 -11.50
CA GLY A 377 -1.75 -23.08 -11.27
C GLY A 377 -1.65 -23.80 -9.91
N THR A 378 -0.81 -23.32 -8.99
CA THR A 378 -0.67 -23.89 -7.64
C THR A 378 -1.99 -23.80 -6.89
N GLN A 379 -2.52 -24.93 -6.43
CA GLN A 379 -3.66 -24.93 -5.50
C GLN A 379 -3.21 -24.52 -4.09
N LEU A 380 -3.72 -23.38 -3.64
CA LEU A 380 -3.62 -22.89 -2.26
C LEU A 380 -4.52 -23.69 -1.32
N ASP A 381 -4.09 -23.80 -0.06
CA ASP A 381 -4.78 -24.52 1.01
C ASP A 381 -4.74 -23.66 2.28
N PRO A 382 -5.69 -22.72 2.48
CA PRO A 382 -5.67 -21.81 3.62
C PRO A 382 -5.70 -22.54 4.98
N PRO A 383 -5.03 -22.00 6.02
CA PRO A 383 -4.97 -22.63 7.33
C PRO A 383 -6.30 -22.48 8.09
N SER A 384 -6.60 -23.44 8.97
CA SER A 384 -7.57 -23.23 10.05
C SER A 384 -6.97 -22.32 11.11
N ILE A 385 -7.75 -21.39 11.65
CA ILE A 385 -7.33 -20.59 12.80
C ILE A 385 -7.78 -21.30 14.08
N PRO A 386 -6.88 -21.60 15.04
CA PRO A 386 -7.21 -22.32 16.26
C PRO A 386 -7.98 -21.43 17.25
N ASP A 387 -8.82 -22.05 18.08
CA ASP A 387 -9.58 -21.38 19.16
C ASP A 387 -8.66 -20.55 20.08
N GLU A 388 -9.15 -19.41 20.58
CA GLU A 388 -8.40 -18.60 21.55
C GLU A 388 -8.17 -19.33 22.87
N ARG A 389 -6.98 -19.16 23.46
CA ARG A 389 -6.62 -19.75 24.75
C ARG A 389 -5.95 -18.71 25.66
N PRO A 390 -6.73 -17.96 26.47
CA PRO A 390 -6.19 -16.98 27.40
C PRO A 390 -5.13 -17.59 28.33
N SER A 391 -4.02 -16.87 28.51
CA SER A 391 -2.94 -17.27 29.40
C SER A 391 -3.08 -16.65 30.79
N ARG A 392 -2.13 -16.94 31.68
CA ARG A 392 -2.03 -16.27 33.00
C ARG A 392 -1.66 -14.79 32.90
N ARG A 393 -1.37 -14.27 31.71
CA ARG A 393 -0.93 -12.87 31.47
C ARG A 393 -2.02 -12.02 30.82
N SER A 394 -3.03 -12.62 30.20
CA SER A 394 -4.08 -11.89 29.48
C SER A 394 -4.69 -10.74 30.29
N PRO A 395 -4.99 -10.85 31.60
CA PRO A 395 -5.50 -9.71 32.40
C PRO A 395 -4.56 -8.50 32.47
N ALA A 396 -3.24 -8.72 32.41
CA ALA A 396 -2.26 -7.63 32.39
C ALA A 396 -2.10 -7.01 30.99
N ILE A 397 -2.26 -7.82 29.93
CA ILE A 397 -2.25 -7.33 28.55
C ILE A 397 -3.55 -6.54 28.26
N GLU A 398 -4.70 -7.03 28.71
CA GLU A 398 -6.00 -6.33 28.65
C GLU A 398 -5.96 -4.98 29.37
N GLN A 399 -5.30 -4.92 30.54
CA GLN A 399 -5.07 -3.66 31.25
C GLN A 399 -4.17 -2.71 30.43
N LEU A 400 -3.09 -3.21 29.81
CA LEU A 400 -2.21 -2.41 28.98
C LEU A 400 -2.94 -1.83 27.75
N THR A 401 -3.75 -2.64 27.06
CA THR A 401 -4.57 -2.19 25.91
C THR A 401 -5.54 -1.08 26.31
N THR A 402 -6.16 -1.17 27.49
CA THR A 402 -7.04 -0.11 28.03
C THR A 402 -6.25 1.16 28.39
N LEU A 403 -5.04 1.03 28.95
CA LEU A 403 -4.19 2.18 29.31
C LEU A 403 -3.60 2.93 28.11
N LEU A 404 -3.64 2.33 26.92
CA LEU A 404 -3.15 2.88 25.66
C LEU A 404 -4.27 3.37 24.73
N ASP A 405 -5.50 3.50 25.24
CA ASP A 405 -6.65 3.95 24.44
C ASP A 405 -6.43 5.34 23.80
N PRO A 406 -6.37 5.45 22.46
CA PRO A 406 -6.21 6.74 21.78
C PRO A 406 -7.40 7.68 22.02
N GLY A 407 -8.57 7.17 22.39
CA GLY A 407 -9.72 8.01 22.79
C GLY A 407 -9.51 8.83 24.07
N ALA A 408 -8.47 8.52 24.86
CA ALA A 408 -8.22 9.17 26.14
C ALA A 408 -7.66 10.61 26.06
N VAL A 409 -7.21 11.07 24.88
CA VAL A 409 -6.52 12.37 24.71
C VAL A 409 -7.35 13.46 24.00
N GLY A 410 -8.60 13.18 23.64
CA GLY A 410 -9.49 14.15 23.01
C GLY A 410 -9.01 14.57 21.60
N GLU A 411 -8.96 15.88 21.35
CA GLU A 411 -8.68 16.47 20.03
C GLU A 411 -7.17 16.49 19.64
N ASP A 412 -6.26 16.01 20.51
CA ASP A 412 -4.83 15.91 20.21
C ASP A 412 -4.54 14.73 19.26
N GLY A 413 -4.68 14.96 17.95
CA GLY A 413 -4.46 13.97 16.91
C GLY A 413 -3.04 13.38 16.86
N GLU A 414 -2.00 14.15 17.23
CA GLU A 414 -0.62 13.65 17.29
C GLU A 414 -0.45 12.67 18.47
N GLN A 415 -1.05 12.96 19.64
CA GLN A 415 -1.05 12.02 20.76
C GLN A 415 -1.97 10.82 20.55
N ALA A 416 -3.14 11.01 19.93
CA ALA A 416 -4.04 9.90 19.58
C ALA A 416 -3.32 8.92 18.65
N TYR A 417 -2.61 9.43 17.63
CA TYR A 417 -1.77 8.60 16.76
C TYR A 417 -0.61 7.91 17.49
N ARG A 418 0.02 8.57 18.48
CA ARG A 418 1.07 7.93 19.29
C ARG A 418 0.52 6.81 20.18
N LEU A 419 -0.63 7.03 20.81
CA LEU A 419 -1.31 6.03 21.64
C LEU A 419 -1.77 4.83 20.78
N ASP A 420 -2.39 5.07 19.62
CA ASP A 420 -2.78 4.02 18.68
C ASP A 420 -1.62 3.10 18.31
N ARG A 421 -0.47 3.65 17.90
CA ARG A 421 0.69 2.82 17.53
C ARG A 421 1.12 1.88 18.67
N MET A 422 1.05 2.34 19.92
CA MET A 422 1.35 1.50 21.08
C MET A 422 0.22 0.50 21.38
N GLN A 423 -1.05 0.92 21.26
CA GLN A 423 -2.21 0.05 21.48
C GLN A 423 -2.27 -1.09 20.46
N ARG A 424 -2.00 -0.81 19.18
CA ARG A 424 -1.93 -1.82 18.11
C ARG A 424 -0.91 -2.91 18.44
N ILE A 425 0.27 -2.54 18.99
CA ILE A 425 1.26 -3.51 19.49
C ILE A 425 0.70 -4.34 20.64
N ALA A 426 0.04 -3.72 21.63
CA ALA A 426 -0.55 -4.44 22.76
C ALA A 426 -1.65 -5.42 22.34
N VAL A 427 -2.51 -5.05 21.39
CA VAL A 427 -3.54 -5.94 20.82
C VAL A 427 -2.91 -7.08 20.03
N TYR A 428 -1.91 -6.83 19.19
CA TYR A 428 -1.18 -7.89 18.49
C TYR A 428 -0.52 -8.89 19.46
N LEU A 429 0.06 -8.40 20.56
CA LEU A 429 0.66 -9.25 21.60
C LEU A 429 -0.39 -10.05 22.39
N ASP A 430 -1.59 -9.53 22.65
CA ASP A 430 -2.71 -10.30 23.22
C ASP A 430 -3.15 -11.43 22.28
N ARG A 431 -3.28 -11.15 20.98
CA ARG A 431 -3.59 -12.15 19.95
C ARG A 431 -2.50 -13.23 19.89
N SER A 432 -1.23 -12.83 19.97
CA SER A 432 -0.08 -13.75 20.02
C SER A 432 -0.05 -14.61 21.28
N ASP A 433 -0.39 -14.07 22.46
CA ASP A 433 -0.52 -14.84 23.72
C ASP A 433 -1.65 -15.89 23.63
N ARG A 434 -2.78 -15.55 23.01
CA ARG A 434 -3.97 -16.40 22.90
C ARG A 434 -3.89 -17.50 21.83
N HIS A 435 -3.23 -17.24 20.70
CA HIS A 435 -3.20 -18.16 19.55
C HIS A 435 -1.80 -18.64 19.18
N GLY A 436 -0.76 -17.85 19.43
CA GLY A 436 0.62 -18.08 18.98
C GLY A 436 1.16 -19.47 19.29
N PRO A 437 1.04 -20.02 20.52
CA PRO A 437 1.55 -21.36 20.85
C PRO A 437 0.91 -22.50 20.03
N ALA A 438 -0.33 -22.32 19.55
CA ALA A 438 -0.98 -23.28 18.66
C ALA A 438 -0.52 -23.08 17.21
N LEU A 439 -0.48 -21.82 16.74
CA LEU A 439 -0.04 -21.47 15.38
C LEU A 439 1.43 -21.87 15.12
N GLU A 440 2.34 -21.63 16.07
CA GLU A 440 3.75 -22.06 15.98
C GLU A 440 3.87 -23.59 15.97
N ALA A 441 3.06 -24.28 16.78
CA ALA A 441 3.05 -25.73 16.80
C ALA A 441 2.60 -26.32 15.44
N GLU A 442 1.60 -25.72 14.79
CA GLU A 442 1.14 -26.10 13.46
C GLU A 442 2.11 -25.70 12.33
N ASP A 443 2.75 -24.54 12.40
CA ASP A 443 3.75 -24.11 11.42
C ASP A 443 4.91 -25.11 11.38
N LEU A 444 5.41 -25.52 12.55
CA LEU A 444 6.41 -26.58 12.69
C LEU A 444 5.95 -27.94 12.14
N ASP A 445 4.65 -28.26 12.13
CA ASP A 445 4.11 -29.47 11.47
C ASP A 445 4.06 -29.32 9.95
N ASP A 446 3.77 -28.11 9.44
CA ASP A 446 3.82 -27.81 8.02
C ASP A 446 5.28 -27.83 7.51
N VAL A 447 6.26 -27.34 8.29
CA VAL A 447 7.70 -27.51 7.99
C VAL A 447 8.12 -28.98 8.04
N ALA A 448 7.62 -29.76 9.00
CA ALA A 448 7.91 -31.19 9.07
C ALA A 448 7.51 -31.95 7.79
N LYS A 449 6.43 -31.52 7.12
CA LYS A 449 6.00 -32.08 5.82
C LYS A 449 6.97 -31.71 4.69
N LEU A 450 7.46 -30.45 4.66
CA LEU A 450 8.42 -29.98 3.65
C LEU A 450 9.83 -30.58 3.79
N MET A 451 10.24 -30.91 5.01
CA MET A 451 11.60 -31.32 5.35
C MET A 451 11.77 -32.81 5.67
N GLY A 452 10.66 -33.54 5.89
CA GLY A 452 10.67 -34.91 6.40
C GLY A 452 11.10 -35.04 7.88
N ARG A 453 11.39 -33.92 8.56
CA ARG A 453 11.74 -33.85 9.99
C ARG A 453 11.18 -32.58 10.62
N ARG A 454 10.63 -32.70 11.83
CA ARG A 454 10.10 -31.55 12.59
C ARG A 454 11.24 -30.81 13.31
N PRO A 455 11.45 -29.50 13.07
CA PRO A 455 12.40 -28.69 13.85
C PRO A 455 11.96 -28.56 15.32
N SER A 456 12.91 -28.27 16.20
CA SER A 456 12.67 -28.12 17.64
C SER A 456 12.16 -26.73 18.05
N THR A 457 12.47 -25.69 17.27
CA THR A 457 12.02 -24.31 17.48
C THR A 457 11.75 -23.60 16.15
N TRP A 458 11.03 -22.48 16.18
CA TRP A 458 10.82 -21.66 14.98
C TRP A 458 12.13 -21.10 14.39
N GLN A 459 13.15 -20.78 15.20
CA GLN A 459 14.45 -20.30 14.68
C GLN A 459 15.17 -21.41 13.90
N GLU A 460 15.10 -22.65 14.39
CA GLU A 460 15.63 -23.80 13.66
C GLU A 460 14.87 -24.01 12.35
N ALA A 461 13.54 -23.86 12.37
CA ALA A 461 12.70 -23.98 11.19
C ALA A 461 13.03 -22.92 10.13
N ASP A 462 13.11 -21.64 10.48
CA ASP A 462 13.39 -20.55 9.54
C ASP A 462 14.77 -20.69 8.88
N ALA A 463 15.80 -21.03 9.67
CA ALA A 463 17.15 -21.28 9.15
C ALA A 463 17.18 -22.44 8.15
N GLN A 464 16.50 -23.54 8.48
CA GLN A 464 16.50 -24.75 7.65
C GLN A 464 15.61 -24.62 6.41
N LEU A 465 14.50 -23.87 6.50
CA LEU A 465 13.69 -23.49 5.35
C LEU A 465 14.48 -22.61 4.38
N GLU A 466 15.31 -21.70 4.88
CA GLU A 466 16.12 -20.82 4.03
C GLU A 466 17.22 -21.60 3.30
N GLU A 467 17.94 -22.47 4.01
CA GLU A 467 18.85 -23.44 3.38
C GLU A 467 18.15 -24.29 2.32
N LEU A 468 16.91 -24.74 2.61
CA LEU A 468 16.12 -25.56 1.70
C LEU A 468 15.66 -24.79 0.45
N VAL A 469 15.26 -23.53 0.60
CA VAL A 469 14.90 -22.63 -0.52
C VAL A 469 16.10 -22.40 -1.43
N PHE A 470 17.29 -22.14 -0.87
CA PHE A 470 18.51 -21.98 -1.67
C PHE A 470 18.97 -23.27 -2.37
N ALA A 471 18.67 -24.44 -1.78
CA ALA A 471 19.04 -25.74 -2.35
C ALA A 471 18.02 -26.32 -3.35
N SER A 472 16.83 -25.72 -3.49
CA SER A 472 15.73 -26.23 -4.32
C SER A 472 15.64 -25.50 -5.67
N GLY A 473 15.22 -26.22 -6.71
CA GLY A 473 14.89 -25.63 -8.01
C GLY A 473 13.39 -25.31 -8.15
N PRO A 474 12.94 -24.90 -9.35
CA PRO A 474 11.55 -24.53 -9.61
C PRO A 474 10.58 -25.71 -9.48
N GLU A 475 11.06 -26.96 -9.46
CA GLU A 475 10.26 -28.16 -9.22
C GLU A 475 9.59 -28.22 -7.84
N ARG A 476 9.91 -27.28 -6.93
CA ARG A 476 9.30 -27.14 -5.61
C ARG A 476 8.54 -25.82 -5.39
N ASP A 477 8.38 -25.00 -6.43
CA ASP A 477 7.73 -23.69 -6.28
C ASP A 477 6.30 -23.84 -5.71
N ASP A 478 5.52 -24.83 -6.17
CA ASP A 478 4.19 -25.18 -5.63
C ASP A 478 4.17 -25.51 -4.13
N GLU A 479 5.24 -26.14 -3.61
CA GLU A 479 5.34 -26.48 -2.19
C GLU A 479 5.58 -25.23 -1.34
N PHE A 480 6.51 -24.38 -1.79
CA PHE A 480 6.85 -23.13 -1.13
C PHE A 480 5.73 -22.09 -1.21
N ILE A 481 5.07 -21.91 -2.36
CA ILE A 481 3.91 -21.02 -2.53
C ILE A 481 2.83 -21.37 -1.51
N ARG A 482 2.43 -22.66 -1.45
CA ARG A 482 1.39 -23.14 -0.53
C ARG A 482 1.82 -22.97 0.93
N TYR A 483 3.07 -23.26 1.26
CA TYR A 483 3.57 -23.17 2.62
C TYR A 483 3.66 -21.73 3.13
N PHE A 484 4.31 -20.83 2.39
CA PHE A 484 4.44 -19.44 2.81
C PHE A 484 3.09 -18.72 2.82
N HIS A 485 2.17 -19.05 1.90
CA HIS A 485 0.80 -18.54 1.93
C HIS A 485 0.12 -18.91 3.25
N ARG A 486 0.15 -20.19 3.64
CA ARG A 486 -0.39 -20.66 4.93
C ARG A 486 0.23 -19.97 6.13
N ARG A 487 1.56 -19.79 6.15
CA ARG A 487 2.26 -19.10 7.23
C ARG A 487 1.81 -17.63 7.33
N LEU A 488 1.75 -16.91 6.22
CA LEU A 488 1.30 -15.50 6.22
C LEU A 488 -0.19 -15.36 6.57
N SER A 489 -1.07 -16.25 6.12
CA SER A 489 -2.49 -16.26 6.54
C SER A 489 -2.67 -16.50 8.05
N ARG A 490 -1.80 -17.27 8.71
CA ARG A 490 -1.81 -17.42 10.17
C ARG A 490 -1.43 -16.11 10.87
N GLU A 491 -0.39 -15.44 10.38
CA GLU A 491 0.08 -14.15 10.94
C GLU A 491 -0.94 -13.03 10.71
N GLU A 492 -1.58 -13.01 9.54
CA GLU A 492 -2.67 -12.07 9.21
C GLU A 492 -3.86 -12.23 10.16
N ALA A 493 -4.22 -13.46 10.52
CA ALA A 493 -5.26 -13.72 11.51
C ALA A 493 -4.90 -13.24 12.93
N LEU A 494 -3.62 -13.11 13.28
CA LEU A 494 -3.19 -12.43 14.50
C LEU A 494 -3.38 -10.92 14.38
N LEU A 495 -2.94 -10.35 13.26
CA LEU A 495 -3.01 -8.91 12.96
C LEU A 495 -4.42 -8.40 12.73
N TYR A 496 -5.38 -9.24 12.36
CA TYR A 496 -6.70 -8.84 11.84
C TYR A 496 -7.37 -7.67 12.60
N PRO A 497 -7.44 -7.63 13.95
CA PRO A 497 -8.06 -6.51 14.68
C PRO A 497 -7.33 -5.15 14.53
N VAL A 498 -6.08 -5.16 14.07
CA VAL A 498 -5.19 -4.00 13.95
C VAL A 498 -4.68 -3.74 12.52
N LEU A 499 -5.20 -4.48 11.52
CA LEU A 499 -4.91 -4.27 10.10
C LEU A 499 -5.56 -2.99 9.54
N ARG A 500 -6.68 -2.51 10.13
CA ARG A 500 -7.39 -1.29 9.71
C ARG A 500 -7.70 -1.28 8.20
N GLU A 501 -7.12 -0.37 7.43
CA GLU A 501 -7.25 -0.25 5.97
C GLU A 501 -6.74 -1.48 5.20
N GLN A 502 -6.05 -2.39 5.89
CA GLN A 502 -5.57 -3.67 5.36
C GLN A 502 -6.41 -4.88 5.81
N GLN A 503 -7.62 -4.67 6.35
CA GLN A 503 -8.56 -5.77 6.58
C GLN A 503 -9.15 -6.27 5.25
N ASP A 504 -9.44 -7.58 5.18
CA ASP A 504 -10.14 -8.23 4.07
C ASP A 504 -9.51 -8.01 2.66
N LEU A 505 -8.19 -7.77 2.58
CA LEU A 505 -7.51 -7.55 1.30
C LEU A 505 -7.45 -8.83 0.44
N GLU A 506 -8.18 -8.85 -0.67
CA GLU A 506 -8.11 -9.89 -1.69
C GLU A 506 -7.47 -9.34 -2.98
N ILE A 507 -6.33 -9.90 -3.42
CA ILE A 507 -5.74 -9.47 -4.68
C ILE A 507 -6.54 -10.00 -5.87
N SER A 508 -6.94 -9.10 -6.76
CA SER A 508 -7.63 -9.47 -7.99
C SER A 508 -6.68 -10.24 -8.91
N VAL A 509 -7.02 -11.51 -9.17
CA VAL A 509 -6.43 -12.31 -10.25
C VAL A 509 -6.98 -11.80 -11.58
N LEU A 510 -6.10 -11.57 -12.55
CA LEU A 510 -6.47 -11.07 -13.87
C LEU A 510 -7.05 -12.22 -14.72
N SER A 511 -8.10 -11.94 -15.49
CA SER A 511 -8.87 -12.91 -16.29
C SER A 511 -8.90 -12.56 -17.77
#